data_AF-A0A6V7KS87-F1
#
_entry.id   AF-A0A6V7KS87-F1
#
_cell.length_a   1.000
_cell.length_b   1.000
_cell.length_c   1.000
_cell.angle_alpha   90.00
_cell.angle_beta   90.00
_cell.angle_gamma   90.00
#
_symmetry.space_group_name_H-M   'P 1'
#
loop_
_entity.id
_entity.type
_entity.pdbx_description
1 polymer ?
#
loop_
_entity_poly.entity_id
_entity_poly.type
_entity_poly.pdbx_seq_one_letter_code
_entity_poly.pdbx_strand_id
1 'polypeptide(L)' 'VGFECICIAFHPFGVALAAGSSEGHLLVLAADTGAAVATLRVCGSPLSCIGYNP' A
#
# COMPACT_ATOMS: atom_id res chain seq x y z
N VAL A 1 -10.67 3.78 -11.39
CA VAL A 1 -10.90 2.33 -11.18
C VAL A 1 -10.23 1.96 -9.87
N GLY A 2 -10.96 1.33 -8.95
CA GLY A 2 -10.38 0.79 -7.72
C GLY A 2 -9.90 -0.64 -7.98
N PHE A 3 -8.79 -1.04 -7.36
CA PHE A 3 -8.27 -2.40 -7.41
C PHE A 3 -8.53 -3.09 -6.08
N GLU A 4 -8.67 -4.41 -6.11
CA GLU A 4 -8.78 -5.21 -4.90
C GLU A 4 -7.47 -5.11 -4.08
N CYS A 5 -7.60 -4.73 -2.81
CA CYS A 5 -6.50 -4.73 -1.86
C CYS A 5 -6.35 -6.13 -1.26
N ILE A 6 -5.14 -6.68 -1.32
CA ILE A 6 -4.85 -8.06 -0.87
C ILE A 6 -3.79 -8.13 0.23
N CYS A 7 -3.06 -7.04 0.48
CA CYS A 7 -2.14 -6.96 1.63
C CYS A 7 -2.00 -5.52 2.13
N ILE A 8 -1.61 -5.39 3.41
CA ILE A 8 -1.36 -4.11 4.05
C ILE A 8 -0.15 -4.19 4.98
N ALA A 9 0.51 -3.06 5.22
CA ALA A 9 1.56 -2.92 6.22
C ALA A 9 1.56 -1.50 6.81
N PHE A 10 1.61 -1.39 8.13
CA PHE A 10 1.84 -0.10 8.79
C PHE A 10 3.33 0.24 8.80
N HIS A 11 3.62 1.52 8.59
CA HIS A 11 4.94 2.07 8.88
C HIS A 11 5.27 1.84 10.37
N PRO A 12 6.52 1.52 10.76
CA PRO A 12 6.89 1.23 12.16
C PRO A 12 6.53 2.35 13.14
N PHE A 13 6.58 3.61 12.70
CA PHE A 13 6.14 4.78 13.48
C PHE A 13 4.66 5.16 13.32
N GLY A 14 3.85 4.36 12.62
CA GLY A 14 2.41 4.59 12.46
C GLY A 14 2.03 5.82 11.61
N VAL A 15 2.97 6.43 10.88
CA VAL A 15 2.71 7.64 10.07
C VAL A 15 2.08 7.35 8.70
N ALA A 16 2.19 6.11 8.22
CA ALA A 16 1.69 5.71 6.91
C ALA A 16 1.20 4.26 6.91
N LEU A 17 0.30 3.97 5.97
CA LEU A 17 -0.20 2.63 5.65
C LEU A 17 0.09 2.33 4.18
N ALA A 18 0.80 1.24 3.91
CA ALA A 18 0.96 0.70 2.57
C ALA A 18 -0.15 -0.33 2.31
N ALA A 19 -0.74 -0.29 1.12
CA ALA A 19 -1.74 -1.24 0.64
C ALA A 19 -1.34 -1.76 -0.75
N GLY A 20 -1.29 -3.08 -0.91
CA GLY A 20 -0.94 -3.75 -2.15
C GLY A 20 -2.15 -4.35 -2.83
N SER A 21 -2.21 -4.25 -4.16
CA SER A 21 -3.32 -4.76 -4.95
C SER A 21 -3.04 -6.07 -5.67
N SER A 22 -4.11 -6.78 -6.05
CA SER A 22 -4.06 -7.98 -6.90
C SER A 22 -3.51 -7.71 -8.31
N GLU A 23 -3.42 -6.45 -8.71
CA GLU A 23 -2.82 -6.06 -9.98
C GLU A 23 -1.37 -5.60 -9.89
N GLY A 24 -0.79 -5.43 -8.70
CA GLY A 24 0.57 -4.92 -8.59
C GLY A 24 0.64 -3.42 -8.36
N HIS A 25 -0.46 -2.80 -7.94
CA HIS A 25 -0.45 -1.42 -7.47
C HIS A 25 -0.10 -1.36 -5.98
N LEU A 26 0.72 -0.37 -5.62
CA LEU A 26 1.00 0.04 -4.25
C LEU A 26 0.35 1.39 -4.00
N LEU A 27 -0.49 1.47 -2.99
CA LEU A 27 -1.07 2.71 -2.47
C LEU A 27 -0.43 3.00 -1.11
N VAL A 28 0.04 4.23 -0.91
CA VAL A 28 0.51 4.72 0.38
C VAL A 28 -0.47 5.77 0.88
N LEU A 29 -0.98 5.57 2.09
CA LEU A 29 -1.93 6.44 2.75
C LEU A 29 -1.28 7.10 3.97
N ALA A 30 -1.61 8.36 4.22
CA ALA A 30 -1.33 9.00 5.50
C ALA A 30 -2.24 8.37 6.56
N ALA A 31 -1.65 7.88 7.67
CA ALA A 31 -2.39 7.06 8.63
C ALA A 31 -3.41 7.85 9.46
N ASP A 32 -3.18 9.15 9.64
CA ASP A 32 -4.00 10.06 10.44
C ASP A 32 -5.25 10.56 9.70
N THR A 33 -5.13 10.80 8.40
CA THR A 33 -6.16 11.41 7.56
C THR A 33 -6.79 10.43 6.57
N GLY A 34 -6.15 9.29 6.32
CA GLY A 34 -6.51 8.36 5.25
C GLY A 34 -6.26 8.91 3.85
N ALA A 35 -5.62 10.08 3.71
CA ALA A 35 -5.35 10.70 2.43
C ALA A 35 -4.31 9.89 1.64
N ALA A 36 -4.52 9.75 0.33
CA ALA A 36 -3.56 9.11 -0.55
C ALA A 36 -2.30 9.98 -0.71
N VAL A 37 -1.16 9.45 -0.29
CA VAL A 37 0.17 10.08 -0.41
C VAL A 37 0.80 9.70 -1.74
N ALA A 38 0.72 8.43 -2.13
CA ALA A 38 1.29 7.94 -3.38
C ALA A 38 0.50 6.76 -3.95
N THR A 39 0.45 6.65 -5.27
CA THR A 39 -0.05 5.48 -5.99
C THR A 39 0.97 5.10 -7.05
N LEU A 40 1.46 3.87 -7.00
CA LEU A 40 2.50 3.36 -7.90
C LEU A 40 2.06 2.03 -8.51
N ARG A 41 2.33 1.82 -9.79
CA ARG A 41 2.34 0.47 -10.36
C ARG A 41 3.73 -0.12 -10.16
N VAL A 42 3.84 -1.12 -9.29
CA VAL A 42 5.11 -1.80 -8.99
C VAL A 42 5.39 -2.87 -10.05
N CYS A 43 4.40 -3.69 -10.37
CA CYS A 43 4.49 -4.75 -11.37
C CYS A 43 3.12 -5.09 -11.96
N GLY A 44 3.07 -6.03 -12.92
CA GLY A 44 1.83 -6.52 -13.54
C GLY A 44 1.19 -7.71 -12.82
N SER A 45 1.50 -7.92 -11.54
CA SER A 45 1.13 -9.14 -10.79
C SER A 45 0.78 -8.81 -9.34
N PRO A 46 0.04 -9.68 -8.62
CA PRO A 46 -0.39 -9.42 -7.25
C PRO A 46 0.76 -9.06 -6.30
N LEU A 47 0.59 -7.99 -5.52
CA LEU A 47 1.46 -7.73 -4.36
C LEU A 47 0.94 -8.55 -3.18
N SER A 48 1.43 -9.78 -3.01
CA SER A 48 0.93 -10.68 -1.96
C SER A 48 1.38 -10.31 -0.54
N CYS A 49 2.53 -9.64 -0.42
CA CYS A 49 3.14 -9.25 0.84
C CYS A 49 3.86 -7.92 0.68
N ILE A 50 3.79 -7.06 1.69
CA ILE A 50 4.56 -5.81 1.78
C ILE A 50 5.09 -5.70 3.22
N GLY A 51 6.27 -5.10 3.39
CA GLY A 51 6.81 -4.77 4.69
C GLY A 51 7.56 -3.45 4.62
N TYR A 52 7.45 -2.66 5.68
CA TYR A 52 8.38 -1.57 5.91
C TYR A 52 9.68 -2.12 6.50
N ASN A 53 10.78 -1.43 6.23
CA ASN A 53 12.01 -1.61 6.99
C ASN A 53 11.72 -1.24 8.47
N PRO A 54 12.19 -2.03 9.45
CA PRO A 54 12.05 -1.73 10.89
C PRO A 54 12.40 -0.30 11.31
#